data_AF-A0A7C1AEQ4-F1
#
_entry.id   AF-A0A7C1AEQ4-F1
#
_cell.length_a   1.000
_cell.length_b   1.000
_cell.length_c   1.000
_cell.angle_alpha   90.00
_cell.angle_beta   90.00
_cell.angle_gamma   90.00
#
_symmetry.space_group_name_H-M   'P 1'
#
loop_
_entity.id
_entity.type
_entity.pdbx_description
1 polymer ?
#
loop_
_entity_poly.entity_id
_entity_poly.type
_entity_poly.pdbx_seq_one_letter_code
_entity_poly.pdbx_strand_id
1 'polypeptide(L)' 'MSVQLEIPEEITQAIRLPEERMKRELLVEQAIALYSQGFLSLGKARDLAEMSKYEFGLLVEKRNIS' A
#
# COMPACT_ATOMS: atom_id res chain seq x y z
N MET A 1 -3.42 -15.26 10.91
CA MET A 1 -3.00 -15.95 9.68
C MET A 1 -2.25 -14.94 8.83
N SER A 2 -1.08 -15.28 8.31
CA SER A 2 -0.31 -14.44 7.39
C SER A 2 -0.45 -14.96 5.96
N VAL A 3 -0.42 -14.04 4.99
CA VAL A 3 -0.39 -14.34 3.55
C VAL A 3 0.96 -13.85 3.03
N GLN A 4 1.64 -14.66 2.23
CA GLN A 4 2.86 -14.26 1.53
C GLN A 4 2.54 -14.05 0.05
N LEU A 5 2.97 -12.91 -0.47
CA LEU A 5 2.89 -12.58 -1.89
C LEU A 5 4.31 -12.58 -2.45
N GLU A 6 4.54 -13.40 -3.46
CA GLU A 6 5.79 -13.42 -4.20
C GLU A 6 5.62 -12.63 -5.49
N ILE A 7 6.50 -11.67 -5.72
CA ILE A 7 6.57 -10.92 -6.97
C ILE A 7 7.75 -11.50 -7.76
N PRO A 8 7.56 -11.92 -9.02
CA PRO A 8 8.64 -12.44 -9.84
C PRO A 8 9.81 -11.45 -9.94
N GLU A 9 11.03 -11.96 -9.96
CA GLU A 9 12.25 -11.14 -9.94
C GLU A 9 12.32 -10.17 -11.14
N GLU A 10 11.92 -10.61 -12.33
CA GLU A 10 11.88 -9.76 -13.52
C GLU A 10 10.97 -8.54 -13.32
N ILE A 11 9.89 -8.69 -12.54
CA ILE A 11 8.96 -7.61 -12.22
C ILE A 11 9.57 -6.70 -11.15
N THR A 12 10.19 -7.26 -10.10
CA THR A 12 10.81 -6.43 -9.05
C THR A 12 11.96 -5.57 -9.60
N GLN A 13 12.77 -6.11 -10.51
CA GLN A 13 13.83 -5.38 -11.21
C GLN A 13 13.29 -4.27 -12.13
N ALA A 14 12.06 -4.41 -12.64
CA ALA A 14 11.41 -3.40 -13.48
C ALA A 14 10.82 -2.23 -12.67
N ILE A 15 10.62 -2.38 -11.36
CA ILE A 15 10.07 -1.31 -10.51
C ILE A 15 11.13 -0.22 -10.31
N ARG A 16 10.77 1.02 -10.64
CA ARG A 16 11.64 2.20 -10.52
C ARG A 16 11.64 2.78 -9.10
N LEU A 17 11.98 1.97 -8.10
CA LEU A 17 12.12 2.38 -6.70
C LEU A 17 13.42 1.80 -6.13
N PRO A 18 14.10 2.52 -5.21
CA PRO A 18 15.19 1.94 -4.45
C PRO A 18 14.70 0.72 -3.65
N GLU A 19 15.49 -0.34 -3.59
CA GLU A 19 15.15 -1.58 -2.88
C GLU A 19 14.74 -1.34 -1.41
N GLU A 20 15.46 -0.44 -0.74
CA GLU A 20 15.19 -0.04 0.66
C GLU A 20 13.77 0.53 0.87
N ARG A 21 13.19 1.15 -0.17
CA ARG A 21 11.84 1.73 -0.11
C ARG A 21 10.78 0.83 -0.73
N MET A 22 11.18 -0.12 -1.58
CA MET A 22 10.29 -0.98 -2.37
C MET A 22 9.18 -1.61 -1.51
N LYS A 23 9.57 -2.29 -0.43
CA LYS A 23 8.61 -2.98 0.45
C LYS A 23 7.57 -2.02 1.03
N ARG A 24 8.02 -0.86 1.52
CA ARG A 24 7.13 0.14 2.13
C ARG A 24 6.15 0.70 1.10
N GLU A 25 6.64 1.11 -0.06
CA GLU A 25 5.80 1.65 -1.13
C GLU A 25 4.78 0.61 -1.61
N LEU A 26 5.18 -0.66 -1.78
CA LEU A 26 4.26 -1.74 -2.16
C LEU A 26 3.17 -2.00 -1.10
N LEU A 27 3.51 -1.92 0.19
CA LEU A 27 2.51 -2.03 1.27
C LEU A 27 1.52 -0.86 1.23
N VAL A 28 2.00 0.35 0.97
CA VAL A 28 1.15 1.54 0.84
C VAL A 28 0.22 1.41 -0.37
N GLU A 29 0.73 1.05 -1.54
CA GLU A 29 -0.07 0.85 -2.75
C GLU A 29 -1.10 -0.29 -2.56
N GLN A 30 -0.72 -1.36 -1.86
CA GLN A 30 -1.65 -2.44 -1.52
C GLN A 30 -2.74 -1.99 -0.54
N ALA A 31 -2.39 -1.23 0.50
CA ALA A 31 -3.35 -0.68 1.44
C ALA A 31 -4.37 0.23 0.75
N ILE A 32 -3.90 1.07 -0.18
CA ILE A 32 -4.75 1.94 -0.99
C ILE A 32 -5.69 1.12 -1.87
N ALA A 33 -5.18 0.12 -2.58
CA ALA A 33 -5.99 -0.71 -3.48
C ALA A 33 -7.06 -1.51 -2.72
N LEU A 34 -6.72 -2.07 -1.56
CA LEU A 34 -7.67 -2.81 -0.74
C LEU A 34 -8.74 -1.89 -0.12
N TYR A 35 -8.37 -0.66 0.24
CA TYR A 35 -9.32 0.35 0.72
C TYR A 35 -10.28 0.77 -0.40
N SER A 36 -9.76 1.11 -1.58
CA SER A 36 -10.58 1.58 -2.72
C SER A 36 -11.57 0.54 -3.23
N GLN A 37 -11.26 -0.75 -3.06
CA GLN A 37 -12.18 -1.85 -3.40
C GLN A 37 -13.14 -2.21 -2.26
N GLY A 38 -13.08 -1.52 -1.11
CA GLY A 38 -13.93 -1.79 0.05
C GLY A 38 -13.57 -3.07 0.81
N PHE A 39 -12.43 -3.69 0.51
CA PHE A 39 -11.96 -4.90 1.18
C PHE A 39 -11.33 -4.62 2.54
N LEU A 40 -10.77 -3.42 2.72
CA LEU A 40 -10.28 -2.94 4.00
C LEU A 40 -10.98 -1.66 4.40
N SER A 41 -11.29 -1.53 5.69
CA SER A 41 -11.70 -0.26 6.28
C SER A 41 -10.52 0.71 6.34
N LEU A 42 -10.80 2.01 6.39
CA LEU A 42 -9.76 3.05 6.53
C LEU A 42 -8.80 2.76 7.69
N GLY A 43 -9.33 2.28 8.82
CA GLY A 43 -8.55 1.94 10.00
C GLY A 43 -7.54 0.82 9.76
N LYS A 44 -7.92 -0.23 9.01
CA LYS A 44 -7.03 -1.35 8.72
C LYS A 44 -6.10 -1.08 7.54
N ALA A 45 -6.55 -0.30 6.55
CA ALA A 45 -5.70 0.14 5.45
C ALA A 45 -4.55 1.03 5.96
N ARG A 46 -4.82 2.02 6.83
CA ARG A 46 -3.75 2.84 7.42
C ARG A 46 -2.78 2.02 8.28
N ASP A 47 -3.28 0.99 8.97
CA ASP A 47 -2.43 0.09 9.76
C ASP A 47 -1.48 -0.70 8.83
N LEU A 48 -1.98 -1.20 7.68
CA LEU A 48 -1.17 -1.89 6.66
C LEU A 48 -0.13 -0.97 6.00
N ALA A 49 -0.49 0.29 5.78
CA ALA A 49 0.41 1.32 5.24
C ALA A 49 1.42 1.86 6.27
N GLU A 50 1.34 1.41 7.54
CA GLU A 50 2.14 1.93 8.66
C GLU A 50 2.01 3.47 8.81
N MET A 51 0.80 3.99 8.65
CA MET A 51 0.50 5.43 8.66
C MET A 51 -0.48 5.80 9.77
N SER A 52 -0.34 7.03 10.26
CA SER A 52 -1.37 7.65 11.09
C SER A 52 -2.66 7.87 10.28
N LYS A 53 -3.78 8.08 10.98
CA LYS A 53 -5.06 8.38 10.34
C LYS A 53 -5.00 9.63 9.46
N TYR A 54 -4.24 10.64 9.89
CA TYR A 54 -4.09 11.89 9.16
C TYR A 54 -3.28 11.72 7.88
N GLU A 55 -2.12 11.06 7.95
CA GLU A 55 -1.26 10.80 6.79
C GLU A 55 -1.98 9.97 5.74
N PHE A 56 -2.67 8.91 6.16
CA PHE A 56 -3.40 8.06 5.23
C PHE A 56 -4.60 8.78 4.61
N GLY A 57 -5.31 9.60 5.39
CA GLY A 57 -6.41 10.43 4.88
C GLY A 57 -5.95 11.40 3.78
N LEU A 58 -4.84 12.11 4.02
CA LEU A 58 -4.24 13.00 3.02
C LEU A 58 -3.80 12.24 1.75
N LEU A 59 -3.27 11.02 1.92
CA LEU A 59 -2.84 10.20 0.81
C LEU A 59 -4.02 9.76 -0.07
N VAL A 60 -5.10 9.29 0.54
CA VAL A 60 -6.34 8.89 -0.14
C VAL A 60 -6.96 10.08 -0.89
N GLU A 61 -7.01 11.25 -0.26
CA GLU A 61 -7.50 12.48 -0.89
C GLU A 61 -6.63 12.88 -2.08
N LYS A 62 -5.30 12.90 -1.92
CA LYS A 62 -4.35 13.21 -3.00
C LYS A 62 -4.49 12.26 -4.19
N ARG A 63 -4.91 11.01 -3.95
CA ARG A 63 -5.13 9.98 -4.98
C ARG A 63 -6.55 9.99 -5.56
N ASN A 64 -7.44 10.87 -5.09
CA ASN A 64 -8.86 10.93 -5.48
C ASN A 64 -9.59 9.60 -5.30
N ILE A 65 -9.36 8.94 -4.17
CA ILE A 65 -9.98 7.66 -3.84
C ILE A 65 -11.13 7.92 -2.87
N SER A 66 -12.35 7.56 -3.29
CA SER A 66 -13.60 7.71 -2.52
C SER A 66 -13.84 6.53 -1.59
#